data_AF-R7LST1-F1
#
_entry.id   AF-R7LST1-F1
#
_cell.length_a   1.000
_cell.length_b   1.000
_cell.length_c   1.000
_cell.angle_alpha   90.00
_cell.angle_beta   90.00
_cell.angle_gamma   90.00
#
_symmetry.space_group_name_H-M   'P 1'
#
loop_
_entity.id
_entity.type
_entity.pdbx_description
1 polymer ?
#
loop_
_entity_poly.entity_id
_entity_poly.type
_entity_poly.pdbx_seq_one_letter_code
_entity_poly.pdbx_strand_id
1 'polypeptide(L)'
;MHRGTVFIITKNKDNKFEIQKSTEFNGGMGIENLGGAIYDMLKNFKEPLLFDAMIRDFDERYFKYGDEVMTYSPDEQHNPYIDENGNEYFEYSQTENQFKFFKDDNGEYIYTSDSNYIKNMSDEDITVVCSNGNYVLKPNQILIADYNECVNNTRMSFGEKIDDKIEVDELSTKEYIPTRKQEIILDNIIKTIESFNYSVSPIYENGMISGMEIETWTNGGVDMIHTFYFCDDYQELYDKENVKNQLQELVDNFSVDDEIDMYRQDANYKSNFTISQSLEDFTEYQKKLEDLANNFNTKYHELIYQKFMNNELQKEEMQL
;
A
#
# COMPACT_ATOMS: atom_id res chain seq x y z
N MET A 1 -19.53 1.70 21.33
CA MET A 1 -19.57 0.29 21.76
C MET A 1 -18.68 -0.44 20.79
N HIS A 2 -17.55 -0.98 21.25
CA HIS A 2 -16.62 -1.69 20.37
C HIS A 2 -17.31 -2.93 19.80
N ARG A 3 -17.44 -2.97 18.47
CA ARG A 3 -17.83 -4.15 17.71
C ARG A 3 -16.59 -4.93 17.32
N GLY A 4 -16.72 -6.24 17.09
CA GLY A 4 -15.55 -7.06 16.82
C GLY A 4 -15.77 -8.16 15.82
N THR A 5 -14.70 -8.56 15.14
CA THR A 5 -14.68 -9.69 14.22
C THR A 5 -13.39 -10.49 14.37
N VAL A 6 -13.46 -11.79 14.17
CA VAL A 6 -12.33 -12.71 14.25
C VAL A 6 -12.08 -13.32 12.89
N PHE A 7 -10.80 -13.40 12.52
CA PHE A 7 -10.34 -14.01 11.29
C PHE A 7 -9.28 -15.07 11.60
N ILE A 8 -9.33 -16.18 10.87
CA ILE A 8 -8.18 -17.06 10.71
C ILE A 8 -7.81 -17.15 9.24
N ILE A 9 -6.51 -17.16 8.96
CA ILE A 9 -6.00 -17.34 7.61
C ILE A 9 -5.26 -18.66 7.54
N THR A 10 -5.70 -19.54 6.66
CA THR A 10 -5.16 -20.89 6.44
C THR A 10 -4.72 -21.07 4.99
N LYS A 11 -4.16 -22.25 4.69
CA LYS A 11 -4.05 -22.75 3.32
C LYS A 11 -4.89 -24.00 3.13
N ASN A 12 -5.55 -24.08 1.99
CA ASN A 12 -6.28 -25.27 1.59
C ASN A 12 -5.32 -26.34 1.02
N LYS A 13 -5.87 -27.49 0.61
CA LYS A 13 -5.08 -28.63 0.10
C LYS A 13 -4.32 -28.35 -1.20
N ASP A 14 -4.71 -27.30 -1.91
CA ASP A 14 -4.08 -26.85 -3.16
C ASP A 14 -3.08 -25.70 -2.92
N ASN A 15 -2.67 -25.50 -1.66
CA ASN A 15 -1.73 -24.46 -1.22
C ASN A 15 -2.22 -23.02 -1.45
N LYS A 16 -3.53 -22.84 -1.66
CA LYS A 16 -4.16 -21.52 -1.79
C LYS A 16 -4.59 -21.03 -0.42
N PHE A 17 -4.50 -19.72 -0.17
CA PHE A 17 -5.00 -19.16 1.07
C PHE A 17 -6.50 -19.36 1.20
N GLU A 18 -7.00 -19.35 2.43
CA GLU A 18 -8.41 -19.41 2.76
C GLU A 18 -8.61 -18.59 4.04
N ILE A 19 -9.61 -17.73 4.05
CA ILE A 19 -9.94 -16.85 5.16
C ILE A 19 -11.27 -17.31 5.73
N GLN A 20 -11.27 -17.69 7.00
CA GLN A 20 -12.51 -17.88 7.74
C GLN A 20 -12.74 -16.66 8.62
N LYS A 21 -13.96 -16.16 8.60
CA LYS A 21 -14.39 -14.94 9.26
C LYS A 21 -15.56 -15.25 10.18
N SER A 22 -15.48 -14.82 11.43
CA SER A 22 -16.60 -14.85 12.35
C SER A 22 -17.64 -13.80 12.00
N THR A 23 -18.79 -13.89 12.64
CA THR A 23 -19.77 -12.80 12.58
C THR A 23 -19.31 -11.60 13.38
N GLU A 24 -20.01 -10.48 13.17
CA GLU A 24 -19.77 -9.26 13.91
C GLU A 24 -20.38 -9.38 15.30
N PHE A 25 -19.54 -9.27 16.32
CA PHE A 25 -19.96 -9.24 17.71
C PHE A 25 -20.31 -7.83 18.13
N ASN A 26 -21.55 -7.63 18.59
CA ASN A 26 -22.04 -6.33 19.02
C ASN A 26 -21.70 -6.06 20.49
N GLY A 27 -20.74 -5.16 20.72
CA GLY A 27 -20.47 -4.56 22.02
C GLY A 27 -19.35 -5.21 22.82
N GLY A 28 -18.58 -4.39 23.55
CA GLY A 28 -17.55 -4.87 24.47
C GLY A 28 -16.41 -5.64 23.82
N MET A 29 -16.14 -5.49 22.52
CA MET A 29 -15.09 -6.25 21.81
C MET A 29 -13.69 -5.66 21.87
N GLY A 30 -13.50 -4.57 22.60
CA GLY A 30 -12.17 -4.08 22.96
C GLY A 30 -11.44 -5.08 23.86
N ILE A 31 -10.12 -5.07 23.82
CA ILE A 31 -9.24 -6.03 24.52
C ILE A 31 -9.56 -6.15 26.02
N GLU A 32 -9.85 -5.03 26.69
CA GLU A 32 -10.15 -4.99 28.14
C GLU A 32 -11.49 -5.62 28.53
N ASN A 33 -12.30 -6.00 27.55
CA ASN A 33 -13.62 -6.57 27.74
C ASN A 33 -13.64 -7.98 27.15
N LEU A 34 -14.58 -8.26 26.25
CA LEU A 34 -14.75 -9.57 25.62
C LEU A 34 -13.67 -9.85 24.56
N GLY A 35 -12.95 -8.81 24.12
CA GLY A 35 -11.80 -8.90 23.25
C GLY A 35 -10.65 -9.76 23.80
N GLY A 36 -10.31 -9.60 25.08
CA GLY A 36 -9.28 -10.41 25.73
C GLY A 36 -9.68 -11.89 25.82
N ALA A 37 -10.96 -12.17 26.08
CA ALA A 37 -11.47 -13.53 26.13
C ALA A 37 -11.37 -14.23 24.76
N ILE A 38 -11.71 -13.55 23.67
CA ILE A 38 -11.59 -14.14 22.32
C ILE A 38 -10.12 -14.27 21.88
N TYR A 39 -9.26 -13.33 22.28
CA TYR A 39 -7.81 -13.45 22.07
C TYR A 39 -7.25 -14.70 22.76
N ASP A 40 -7.61 -14.96 24.02
CA ASP A 40 -7.14 -16.15 24.75
C ASP A 40 -7.61 -17.46 24.08
N MET A 41 -8.83 -17.47 23.55
CA MET A 41 -9.36 -18.60 22.78
C MET A 41 -8.54 -18.79 21.50
N LEU A 42 -8.29 -17.71 20.74
CA LEU A 42 -7.45 -17.73 19.54
C LEU A 42 -6.02 -18.15 19.81
N LYS A 43 -5.41 -17.69 20.91
CA LYS A 43 -4.03 -18.03 21.28
C LYS A 43 -3.87 -19.54 21.43
N ASN A 44 -4.85 -20.20 22.04
CA ASN A 44 -4.85 -21.65 22.26
C ASN A 44 -5.39 -22.46 21.08
N PHE A 45 -6.03 -21.80 20.10
CA PHE A 45 -6.62 -22.42 18.94
C PHE A 45 -5.55 -23.00 18.00
N LYS A 46 -5.65 -24.28 17.63
CA LYS A 46 -4.63 -24.97 16.81
C LYS A 46 -5.19 -25.74 15.61
N GLU A 47 -6.50 -25.91 15.53
CA GLU A 47 -7.16 -26.75 14.54
C GLU A 47 -8.20 -25.91 13.80
N PRO A 48 -7.88 -25.41 12.58
CA PRO A 48 -8.78 -24.55 11.81
C PRO A 48 -10.19 -25.13 11.61
N LEU A 49 -10.34 -26.45 11.53
CA LEU A 49 -11.66 -27.09 11.38
C LEU A 49 -12.59 -26.87 12.58
N LEU A 50 -12.06 -26.43 13.72
CA LEU A 50 -12.83 -26.13 14.93
C LEU A 50 -13.16 -24.64 15.09
N PHE A 51 -12.90 -23.82 14.06
CA PHE A 51 -13.07 -22.37 14.16
C PHE A 51 -14.53 -21.98 14.43
N ASP A 52 -15.49 -22.52 13.68
CA ASP A 52 -16.92 -22.31 13.93
C ASP A 52 -17.34 -22.72 15.34
N ALA A 53 -16.88 -23.87 15.82
CA ALA A 53 -17.17 -24.33 17.17
C ALA A 53 -16.61 -23.36 18.24
N MET A 54 -15.40 -22.83 18.04
CA MET A 54 -14.80 -21.84 18.94
C MET A 54 -15.59 -20.53 18.93
N ILE A 55 -16.00 -20.04 17.76
CA ILE A 55 -16.80 -18.83 17.59
C ILE A 55 -18.17 -18.99 18.25
N ARG A 56 -18.85 -20.13 18.06
CA ARG A 56 -20.14 -20.43 18.71
C ARG A 56 -20.03 -20.53 20.23
N ASP A 57 -18.99 -21.18 20.75
CA ASP A 57 -18.75 -21.25 22.20
C ASP A 57 -18.54 -19.84 22.79
N PHE A 58 -17.83 -18.96 22.08
CA PHE A 58 -17.70 -17.56 22.48
C PHE A 58 -19.05 -16.83 22.43
N ASP A 59 -19.78 -16.92 21.31
CA ASP A 59 -21.09 -16.28 21.16
C ASP A 59 -22.09 -16.76 22.23
N GLU A 60 -22.22 -18.07 22.47
CA GLU A 60 -23.14 -18.63 23.47
C GLU A 60 -22.87 -18.14 24.90
N ARG A 61 -21.58 -17.92 25.22
CA ARG A 61 -21.16 -17.46 26.54
C ARG A 61 -21.50 -15.99 26.78
N TYR A 62 -21.39 -15.14 25.75
CA TYR A 62 -21.37 -13.69 25.93
C TYR A 62 -22.53 -12.94 25.26
N PHE A 63 -23.12 -13.48 24.20
CA PHE A 63 -23.99 -12.71 23.29
C PHE A 63 -25.25 -13.46 22.83
N LYS A 64 -25.12 -14.73 22.39
CA LYS A 64 -26.20 -15.63 21.91
C LYS A 64 -26.87 -15.19 20.60
N TYR A 65 -26.11 -14.66 19.64
CA TYR A 65 -26.64 -14.24 18.33
C TYR A 65 -26.81 -15.39 17.33
N GLY A 66 -26.04 -16.49 17.46
CA GLY A 66 -26.25 -17.73 16.73
C GLY A 66 -25.97 -17.67 15.22
N ASP A 67 -25.11 -16.74 14.79
CA ASP A 67 -24.82 -16.51 13.38
C ASP A 67 -23.85 -17.55 12.76
N GLU A 68 -23.66 -17.48 11.44
CA GLU A 68 -22.84 -18.41 10.65
C GLU A 68 -21.41 -17.90 10.43
N VAL A 69 -20.42 -18.78 10.59
CA VAL A 69 -19.04 -18.49 10.19
C VAL A 69 -18.92 -18.53 8.68
N MET A 70 -18.42 -17.45 8.11
CA MET A 70 -18.24 -17.31 6.68
C MET A 70 -16.81 -17.75 6.31
N THR A 71 -16.68 -18.48 5.21
CA THR A 71 -15.39 -18.94 4.69
C THR A 71 -15.23 -18.41 3.29
N TYR A 72 -14.02 -17.96 2.97
CA TYR A 72 -13.69 -17.34 1.70
C TYR A 72 -12.34 -17.85 1.21
N SER A 73 -12.30 -18.35 -0.01
CA SER A 73 -11.03 -18.44 -0.72
C SER A 73 -10.71 -17.07 -1.35
N PRO A 74 -9.43 -16.64 -1.46
CA PRO A 74 -9.06 -15.48 -2.29
C PRO A 74 -9.58 -15.59 -3.72
N ASP A 75 -9.86 -16.82 -4.19
CA ASP A 75 -10.43 -17.14 -5.50
C ASP A 75 -11.97 -17.11 -5.55
N GLU A 76 -12.68 -16.96 -4.42
CA GLU A 76 -14.13 -16.65 -4.38
C GLU A 76 -14.37 -15.16 -4.62
N GLN A 77 -13.70 -14.68 -5.68
CA GLN A 77 -13.86 -13.39 -6.30
C GLN A 77 -15.20 -13.37 -7.01
N HIS A 78 -16.14 -12.54 -6.56
CA HIS A 78 -17.31 -12.28 -7.39
C HIS A 78 -16.93 -11.39 -8.57
N ASN A 79 -16.60 -12.10 -9.66
CA ASN A 79 -16.28 -11.71 -11.03
C ASN A 79 -14.87 -11.12 -11.25
N PRO A 80 -13.96 -11.83 -11.96
CA PRO A 80 -12.88 -11.14 -12.64
C PRO A 80 -13.48 -10.11 -13.60
N TYR A 81 -13.05 -8.86 -13.49
CA TYR A 81 -13.16 -7.97 -14.62
C TYR A 81 -12.23 -8.55 -15.69
N ILE A 82 -12.78 -8.95 -16.83
CA ILE A 82 -11.99 -9.33 -18.00
C ILE A 82 -12.10 -8.19 -18.97
N ASP A 83 -11.00 -7.47 -19.17
CA ASP A 83 -11.00 -6.37 -20.13
C ASP A 83 -11.17 -6.91 -21.55
N GLU A 84 -11.41 -6.01 -22.50
CA GLU A 84 -11.60 -6.33 -23.92
C GLU A 84 -10.40 -7.04 -24.58
N ASN A 85 -9.29 -7.18 -23.87
CA ASN A 85 -8.07 -7.87 -24.29
C ASN A 85 -7.87 -9.24 -23.60
N GLY A 86 -8.77 -9.66 -22.70
CA GLY A 86 -8.75 -10.99 -22.08
C GLY A 86 -7.99 -11.09 -20.76
N ASN A 87 -7.66 -9.98 -20.11
CA ASN A 87 -6.93 -9.98 -18.82
C ASN A 87 -7.87 -10.04 -17.62
N GLU A 88 -7.65 -10.95 -16.68
CA GLU A 88 -8.46 -11.11 -15.46
C GLU A 88 -7.92 -10.24 -14.30
N TYR A 89 -8.78 -9.43 -13.68
CA TYR A 89 -8.45 -8.57 -12.53
C TYR A 89 -9.29 -8.91 -11.31
N PHE A 90 -8.67 -8.88 -10.12
CA PHE A 90 -9.31 -9.15 -8.83
C PHE A 90 -9.15 -7.95 -7.87
N GLU A 91 -10.26 -7.42 -7.38
CA GLU A 91 -10.35 -6.16 -6.63
C GLU A 91 -10.70 -6.40 -5.15
N TYR A 92 -9.94 -5.83 -4.21
CA TYR A 92 -10.24 -5.85 -2.76
C TYR A 92 -10.20 -4.47 -2.08
N SER A 93 -10.25 -3.35 -2.82
CA SER A 93 -10.41 -2.03 -2.18
C SER A 93 -10.79 -0.93 -3.17
N GLN A 94 -11.89 -0.22 -2.89
CA GLN A 94 -12.05 1.18 -3.29
C GLN A 94 -12.47 2.01 -2.07
N THR A 95 -11.55 2.88 -1.66
CA THR A 95 -11.65 4.07 -0.78
C THR A 95 -12.11 3.92 0.70
N GLU A 96 -11.38 4.70 1.52
CA GLU A 96 -11.41 4.91 2.98
C GLU A 96 -11.44 3.66 3.89
N ASN A 97 -10.34 3.52 4.62
CA ASN A 97 -9.89 2.38 5.40
C ASN A 97 -10.70 2.10 6.66
N GLN A 98 -11.43 0.98 6.65
CA GLN A 98 -11.44 -0.06 7.69
C GLN A 98 -11.75 -1.37 6.96
N PHE A 99 -10.79 -2.31 6.88
CA PHE A 99 -10.95 -3.71 6.44
C PHE A 99 -12.25 -4.05 5.67
N LYS A 100 -12.49 -3.47 4.47
CA LYS A 100 -13.67 -3.78 3.63
C LYS A 100 -13.43 -5.06 2.82
N PHE A 101 -13.23 -6.18 3.50
CA PHE A 101 -12.89 -7.42 2.81
C PHE A 101 -14.11 -8.20 2.27
N PHE A 102 -15.35 -7.83 2.63
CA PHE A 102 -16.50 -8.67 2.32
C PHE A 102 -17.78 -7.87 2.04
N LYS A 103 -18.51 -8.28 1.01
CA LYS A 103 -19.92 -7.92 0.76
C LYS A 103 -20.79 -9.09 1.19
N ASP A 104 -22.01 -8.82 1.65
CA ASP A 104 -23.01 -9.89 1.86
C ASP A 104 -23.55 -10.40 0.51
N ASP A 105 -24.43 -11.40 0.55
CA ASP A 105 -25.09 -11.98 -0.64
C ASP A 105 -25.94 -10.96 -1.44
N ASN A 106 -26.17 -9.76 -0.89
CA ASN A 106 -26.90 -8.66 -1.54
C ASN A 106 -25.95 -7.62 -2.16
N GLY A 107 -24.64 -7.81 -2.06
CA GLY A 107 -23.64 -6.89 -2.58
C GLY A 107 -23.43 -5.63 -1.73
N GLU A 108 -23.99 -5.59 -0.52
CA GLU A 108 -23.77 -4.50 0.43
C GLU A 108 -22.44 -4.72 1.15
N TYR A 109 -21.63 -3.68 1.27
CA TYR A 109 -20.40 -3.73 2.06
C TYR A 109 -20.74 -4.07 3.50
N ILE A 110 -20.06 -5.06 4.09
CA ILE A 110 -20.18 -5.35 5.51
C ILE A 110 -19.56 -4.17 6.28
N TYR A 111 -20.41 -3.24 6.71
CA TYR A 111 -20.08 -2.08 7.53
C TYR A 111 -19.74 -2.52 8.97
N THR A 112 -18.67 -1.95 9.57
CA THR A 112 -18.54 -1.56 11.02
C THR A 112 -18.03 -2.54 12.11
N SER A 113 -16.91 -3.23 11.92
CA SER A 113 -16.17 -3.79 13.08
C SER A 113 -15.10 -2.82 13.59
N ASP A 114 -15.22 -2.40 14.84
CA ASP A 114 -14.27 -1.51 15.50
C ASP A 114 -12.95 -2.26 15.85
N SER A 115 -12.97 -3.56 16.14
CA SER A 115 -11.78 -4.32 16.54
C SER A 115 -11.70 -5.67 15.83
N ASN A 116 -10.58 -5.99 15.20
CA ASN A 116 -10.37 -7.21 14.42
C ASN A 116 -9.25 -8.06 15.01
N TYR A 117 -9.51 -9.37 15.17
CA TYR A 117 -8.56 -10.34 15.69
C TYR A 117 -8.18 -11.31 14.58
N ILE A 118 -6.97 -11.20 14.04
CA ILE A 118 -6.54 -11.95 12.85
C ILE A 118 -5.45 -12.92 13.26
N LYS A 119 -5.68 -14.23 13.10
CA LYS A 119 -4.67 -15.26 13.36
C LYS A 119 -4.14 -15.87 12.07
N ASN A 120 -2.82 -15.85 11.90
CA ASN A 120 -2.18 -16.62 10.85
C ASN A 120 -2.06 -18.09 11.29
N MET A 121 -2.81 -18.96 10.63
CA MET A 121 -2.81 -20.42 10.84
C MET A 121 -2.13 -21.15 9.67
N SER A 122 -1.49 -20.43 8.74
CA SER A 122 -0.66 -20.97 7.67
C SER A 122 0.78 -21.22 8.13
N ASP A 123 1.58 -21.85 7.27
CA ASP A 123 3.00 -22.12 7.46
C ASP A 123 3.91 -21.03 6.85
N GLU A 124 3.32 -19.97 6.31
CA GLU A 124 4.03 -18.84 5.69
C GLU A 124 3.75 -17.53 6.41
N ASP A 125 4.64 -16.57 6.22
CA ASP A 125 4.43 -15.20 6.70
C ASP A 125 3.32 -14.53 5.87
N ILE A 126 2.39 -13.85 6.54
CA ILE A 126 1.29 -13.12 5.89
C ILE A 126 1.50 -11.64 6.07
N THR A 127 1.45 -10.87 4.98
CA THR A 127 1.44 -9.41 5.07
C THR A 127 0.01 -8.92 5.25
N VAL A 128 -0.28 -8.29 6.39
CA VAL A 128 -1.54 -7.57 6.63
C VAL A 128 -1.32 -6.09 6.34
N VAL A 129 -2.04 -5.55 5.37
CA VAL A 129 -1.97 -4.14 4.98
C VAL A 129 -3.00 -3.36 5.77
N CYS A 130 -2.56 -2.28 6.39
CA CYS A 130 -3.40 -1.37 7.15
C CYS A 130 -3.13 0.07 6.72
N SER A 131 -4.09 0.95 6.99
CA SER A 131 -3.98 2.41 6.81
C SER A 131 -2.70 3.03 7.36
N ASN A 132 -2.12 2.45 8.41
CA ASN A 132 -0.93 2.97 9.09
C ASN A 132 0.31 2.09 8.91
N GLY A 133 0.29 1.11 7.99
CA GLY A 133 1.47 0.31 7.65
C GLY A 133 1.17 -1.14 7.28
N ASN A 134 2.23 -1.82 6.84
CA ASN A 134 2.21 -3.25 6.53
C ASN A 134 2.80 -4.04 7.69
N TYR A 135 2.11 -5.10 8.09
CA TYR A 135 2.46 -5.93 9.22
C TYR A 135 2.71 -7.36 8.76
N VAL A 136 3.93 -7.84 8.96
CA VAL A 136 4.26 -9.25 8.73
C VAL A 136 3.78 -10.07 9.93
N LEU A 137 2.73 -10.86 9.71
CA LEU A 137 2.14 -11.78 10.66
C LEU A 137 2.69 -13.18 10.43
N LYS A 138 3.56 -13.66 11.32
CA LYS A 138 4.20 -14.97 11.20
C LYS A 138 3.25 -16.12 11.52
N PRO A 139 3.58 -17.36 11.13
CA PRO A 139 2.80 -18.54 11.50
C PRO A 139 2.45 -18.60 12.99
N ASN A 140 1.18 -18.84 13.29
CA ASN A 140 0.56 -18.90 14.62
C ASN A 140 0.46 -17.58 15.39
N GLN A 141 0.91 -16.46 14.84
CA GLN A 141 0.76 -15.14 15.48
C GLN A 141 -0.67 -14.59 15.31
N ILE A 142 -1.01 -13.66 16.21
CA ILE A 142 -2.28 -12.94 16.20
C ILE A 142 -1.98 -11.44 16.05
N LEU A 143 -2.60 -10.82 15.04
CA LEU A 143 -2.68 -9.37 14.88
C LEU A 143 -4.01 -8.88 15.45
N ILE A 144 -3.98 -7.76 16.16
CA ILE A 144 -5.18 -7.04 16.59
C ILE A 144 -5.19 -5.70 15.87
N ALA A 145 -6.24 -5.41 15.10
CA ALA A 145 -6.44 -4.14 14.42
C ALA A 145 -7.61 -3.38 15.05
N ASP A 146 -7.48 -2.08 15.30
CA ASP A 146 -8.48 -1.27 16.02
C ASP A 146 -8.81 0.01 15.21
N TYR A 147 -10.08 0.14 14.80
CA TYR A 147 -10.60 1.22 13.97
C TYR A 147 -9.82 1.43 12.66
N ASN A 148 -9.27 2.65 12.49
CA ASN A 148 -8.62 3.16 11.30
C ASN A 148 -7.10 2.97 11.35
N GLU A 149 -6.57 2.15 12.28
CA GLU A 149 -5.13 1.94 12.47
C GLU A 149 -4.88 0.49 12.88
N CYS A 150 -3.87 -0.17 12.29
CA CYS A 150 -3.34 -1.40 12.87
C CYS A 150 -2.33 -1.02 13.94
N VAL A 151 -2.72 -1.19 15.20
CA VAL A 151 -1.93 -0.71 16.31
C VAL A 151 -0.73 -1.65 16.51
N ASN A 152 0.46 -1.24 16.04
CA ASN A 152 1.70 -1.64 16.72
C ASN A 152 1.80 -0.82 18.01
N ASN A 153 1.44 -1.49 19.11
CA ASN A 153 1.28 -1.14 20.52
C ASN A 153 1.86 0.15 21.16
N THR A 154 1.89 1.27 20.46
CA THR A 154 2.31 2.56 21.01
C THR A 154 1.58 3.67 20.23
N ARG A 155 0.51 4.35 20.70
CA ARG A 155 0.27 4.94 22.03
C ARG A 155 -1.20 5.43 22.24
N MET A 156 -1.91 4.79 23.19
CA MET A 156 -2.94 5.31 24.17
C MET A 156 -4.25 5.98 23.69
N SER A 157 -5.43 5.92 24.33
CA SER A 157 -6.17 5.01 25.25
C SER A 157 -7.56 5.66 25.50
N PHE A 158 -8.65 4.89 25.65
CA PHE A 158 -9.75 5.24 26.56
C PHE A 158 -10.21 3.98 27.33
N GLY A 159 -9.58 3.73 28.47
CA GLY A 159 -9.96 2.64 29.37
C GLY A 159 -8.85 2.28 30.34
N GLU A 160 -8.02 1.33 29.95
CA GLU A 160 -6.91 0.79 30.73
C GLU A 160 -5.68 0.58 29.81
N LYS A 161 -4.60 0.06 30.38
CA LYS A 161 -3.47 -0.43 29.59
C LYS A 161 -3.80 -1.86 29.17
N ILE A 162 -3.39 -2.24 27.97
CA ILE A 162 -3.39 -3.65 27.53
C ILE A 162 -2.79 -4.49 28.66
N ASP A 163 -3.47 -5.55 29.06
CA ASP A 163 -3.01 -6.45 30.11
C ASP A 163 -1.59 -6.91 29.76
N ASP A 164 -0.61 -6.61 30.61
CA ASP A 164 0.81 -6.95 30.45
C ASP A 164 1.04 -8.48 30.28
N LYS A 165 -0.01 -9.31 30.47
CA LYS A 165 -0.02 -10.76 30.20
C LYS A 165 -0.25 -11.13 28.72
N ILE A 166 -0.73 -10.21 27.91
CA ILE A 166 -0.95 -10.44 26.47
C ILE A 166 0.39 -10.20 25.78
N GLU A 167 1.11 -11.30 25.56
CA GLU A 167 2.31 -11.33 24.71
C GLU A 167 1.86 -11.22 23.24
N VAL A 168 1.72 -9.98 22.77
CA VAL A 168 1.68 -9.67 21.33
C VAL A 168 3.14 -9.64 20.88
N ASP A 169 3.53 -10.59 20.03
CA ASP A 169 4.87 -10.58 19.45
C ASP A 169 5.08 -9.22 18.74
N GLU A 170 6.23 -8.59 18.99
CA GLU A 170 6.61 -7.38 18.27
C GLU A 170 6.59 -7.68 16.76
N LEU A 171 5.60 -7.11 16.07
CA LEU A 171 5.49 -7.16 14.62
C LEU A 171 6.73 -6.47 14.07
N SER A 172 7.54 -7.22 13.32
CA SER A 172 8.91 -6.83 12.97
C SER A 172 9.02 -5.70 11.96
N THR A 173 7.95 -4.98 11.65
CA THR A 173 7.94 -3.98 10.58
C THR A 173 7.23 -2.70 11.03
N LYS A 174 8.01 -1.64 11.23
CA LYS A 174 7.53 -0.23 11.22
C LYS A 174 7.73 0.42 9.85
N GLU A 175 8.33 -0.33 8.93
CA GLU A 175 8.67 0.10 7.57
C GLU A 175 7.66 -0.53 6.62
N TYR A 176 7.09 0.28 5.73
CA TYR A 176 6.35 -0.20 4.59
C TYR A 176 7.29 -1.02 3.70
N ILE A 177 7.03 -2.33 3.62
CA ILE A 177 7.70 -3.20 2.65
C ILE A 177 6.84 -3.19 1.38
N PRO A 178 7.35 -2.66 0.24
CA PRO A 178 6.65 -2.76 -1.03
C PRO A 178 6.51 -4.23 -1.43
N THR A 179 5.36 -4.59 -1.99
CA THR A 179 5.21 -5.90 -2.64
C THR A 179 6.17 -6.02 -3.82
N ARG A 180 6.52 -7.25 -4.22
CA ARG A 180 7.33 -7.49 -5.41
C ARG A 180 6.77 -6.81 -6.67
N LYS A 181 5.43 -6.76 -6.80
CA LYS A 181 4.74 -6.04 -7.88
C LYS A 181 4.98 -4.54 -7.80
N GLN A 182 4.90 -3.94 -6.61
CA GLN A 182 5.18 -2.52 -6.39
C GLN A 182 6.65 -2.18 -6.67
N GLU A 183 7.60 -3.05 -6.29
CA GLU A 183 9.02 -2.88 -6.66
C GLU A 183 9.20 -2.85 -8.18
N ILE A 184 8.55 -3.76 -8.91
CA ILE A 184 8.59 -3.80 -10.38
C ILE A 184 7.96 -2.55 -10.99
N ILE A 185 6.83 -2.07 -10.45
CA ILE A 185 6.19 -0.84 -10.92
C ILE A 185 7.11 0.36 -10.69
N LEU A 186 7.68 0.50 -9.50
CA LEU A 186 8.59 1.59 -9.18
C LEU A 186 9.85 1.55 -10.07
N ASP A 187 10.44 0.37 -10.30
CA ASP A 187 11.54 0.18 -11.24
C ASP A 187 11.17 0.65 -12.66
N ASN A 188 9.96 0.33 -13.13
CA ASN A 188 9.48 0.79 -14.43
C ASN A 188 9.24 2.30 -14.48
N ILE A 189 8.72 2.90 -13.40
CA ILE A 189 8.54 4.35 -13.29
C ILE A 189 9.91 5.04 -13.38
N ILE A 190 10.87 4.59 -12.58
CA ILE A 190 12.25 5.10 -12.56
C ILE A 190 12.85 5.01 -13.97
N LYS A 191 12.84 3.82 -14.58
CA LYS A 191 13.39 3.62 -15.94
C LYS A 191 12.70 4.45 -17.00
N THR A 192 11.41 4.73 -16.82
CA THR A 192 10.67 5.61 -17.73
C THR A 192 11.21 7.02 -17.67
N ILE A 193 11.35 7.58 -16.46
CA ILE A 193 11.89 8.94 -16.25
C ILE A 193 13.35 9.00 -16.73
N GLU A 194 14.16 7.99 -16.42
CA GLU A 194 15.55 7.89 -16.86
C GLU A 194 15.69 7.87 -18.40
N SER A 195 14.70 7.31 -19.11
CA SER A 195 14.71 7.29 -20.58
C SER A 195 14.58 8.69 -21.22
N PHE A 196 14.18 9.70 -20.43
CA PHE A 196 14.18 11.12 -20.82
C PHE A 196 15.46 11.87 -20.38
N ASN A 197 16.50 11.14 -19.95
CA ASN A 197 17.79 11.66 -19.47
C ASN A 197 17.71 12.43 -18.14
N TYR A 198 16.86 11.98 -17.23
CA TYR A 198 16.88 12.38 -15.83
C TYR A 198 17.57 11.29 -14.99
N SER A 199 18.33 11.66 -13.97
CA SER A 199 18.64 10.75 -12.85
C SER A 199 17.46 10.73 -11.89
N VAL A 200 17.20 9.57 -11.27
CA VAL A 200 16.15 9.42 -10.27
C VAL A 200 16.72 8.82 -9.00
N SER A 201 16.49 9.48 -7.87
CA SER A 201 16.92 9.03 -6.55
C SER A 201 15.69 8.89 -5.64
N PRO A 202 15.36 7.67 -5.17
CA PRO A 202 14.27 7.51 -4.19
C PRO A 202 14.61 8.23 -2.89
N ILE A 203 13.62 8.89 -2.30
CA ILE A 203 13.75 9.59 -1.01
C ILE A 203 13.23 8.68 0.08
N TYR A 204 14.06 8.46 1.11
CA TYR A 204 13.74 7.58 2.21
C TYR A 204 13.44 8.38 3.48
N GLU A 205 12.24 8.20 4.03
CA GLU A 205 11.86 8.72 5.35
C GLU A 205 11.34 7.58 6.22
N ASN A 206 11.87 7.45 7.45
CA ASN A 206 11.51 6.39 8.39
C ASN A 206 11.58 4.96 7.79
N GLY A 207 12.55 4.72 6.89
CA GLY A 207 12.73 3.43 6.22
C GLY A 207 11.76 3.16 5.06
N MET A 208 10.93 4.14 4.68
CA MET A 208 9.96 4.06 3.58
C MET A 208 10.36 4.97 2.44
N ILE A 209 10.03 4.59 1.20
CA ILE A 209 10.18 5.50 0.07
C ILE A 209 9.03 6.49 0.12
N SER A 210 9.31 7.73 0.53
CA SER A 210 8.33 8.80 0.69
C SER A 210 8.24 9.70 -0.52
N GLY A 211 9.05 9.45 -1.54
CA GLY A 211 9.17 10.32 -2.68
C GLY A 211 10.29 9.93 -3.62
N MET A 212 10.54 10.79 -4.59
CA MET A 212 11.72 10.70 -5.45
C MET A 212 12.22 12.09 -5.79
N GLU A 213 13.53 12.19 -5.94
CA GLU A 213 14.21 13.31 -6.56
C GLU A 213 14.49 12.95 -8.02
N ILE A 214 14.21 13.88 -8.93
CA ILE A 214 14.61 13.79 -10.33
C ILE A 214 15.56 14.94 -10.64
N GLU A 215 16.64 14.64 -11.36
CA GLU A 215 17.71 15.59 -11.63
C GLU A 215 18.10 15.52 -13.11
N THR A 216 18.35 16.68 -13.73
CA THR A 216 18.98 16.75 -15.06
C THR A 216 19.62 18.12 -15.29
N TRP A 217 20.41 18.23 -16.37
CA TRP A 217 21.15 19.45 -16.71
C TRP A 217 20.48 20.21 -17.86
N THR A 218 20.43 21.54 -17.72
CA THR A 218 20.12 22.43 -18.85
C THR A 218 21.29 22.41 -19.86
N ASN A 219 21.04 22.90 -21.08
CA ASN A 219 22.09 22.95 -22.10
C ASN A 219 23.16 24.02 -21.77
N GLY A 220 22.79 25.02 -20.98
CA GLY A 220 23.66 26.02 -20.39
C GLY A 220 24.40 25.54 -19.13
N GLY A 221 24.18 24.30 -18.69
CA GLY A 221 24.91 23.70 -17.57
C GLY A 221 24.40 24.12 -16.19
N VAL A 222 23.11 24.44 -16.08
CA VAL A 222 22.43 24.58 -14.80
C VAL A 222 21.91 23.20 -14.36
N ASP A 223 22.14 22.87 -13.10
CA ASP A 223 21.65 21.63 -12.49
C ASP A 223 20.23 21.83 -11.99
N MET A 224 19.28 21.09 -12.55
CA MET A 224 17.86 21.20 -12.23
C MET A 224 17.42 19.98 -11.42
N ILE A 225 17.08 20.22 -10.16
CA ILE A 225 16.67 19.19 -9.20
C ILE A 225 15.21 19.45 -8.80
N HIS A 226 14.38 18.43 -8.91
CA HIS A 226 12.97 18.46 -8.49
C HIS A 226 12.66 17.31 -7.56
N THR A 227 11.74 17.55 -6.62
CA THR A 227 11.39 16.55 -5.61
C THR A 227 9.88 16.35 -5.56
N PHE A 228 9.45 15.09 -5.62
CA PHE A 228 8.07 14.67 -5.41
C PHE A 228 7.95 13.98 -4.06
N TYR A 229 6.98 14.40 -3.24
CA TYR A 229 6.69 13.81 -1.94
C TYR A 229 5.27 13.23 -1.93
N PHE A 230 5.15 11.99 -1.47
CA PHE A 230 3.88 11.28 -1.28
C PHE A 230 3.71 10.98 0.22
N CYS A 231 3.62 12.04 1.02
CA CYS A 231 3.64 11.94 2.49
C CYS A 231 2.28 11.54 3.10
N ASP A 232 1.18 11.77 2.39
CA ASP A 232 -0.17 11.46 2.87
C ASP A 232 -0.53 9.97 2.65
N ASP A 233 -0.11 9.40 1.52
CA ASP A 233 -0.18 7.96 1.23
C ASP A 233 1.04 7.50 0.43
N TYR A 234 1.94 6.76 1.09
CA TYR A 234 3.17 6.21 0.49
C TYR A 234 2.90 5.27 -0.68
N GLN A 235 1.67 4.75 -0.82
CA GLN A 235 1.30 3.88 -1.94
C GLN A 235 1.15 4.65 -3.26
N GLU A 236 0.92 5.97 -3.20
CA GLU A 236 0.70 6.80 -4.38
C GLU A 236 1.91 6.79 -5.33
N LEU A 237 3.11 6.64 -4.80
CA LEU A 237 4.35 6.52 -5.58
C LEU A 237 4.33 5.33 -6.55
N TYR A 238 3.59 4.26 -6.21
CA TYR A 238 3.48 3.05 -7.03
C TYR A 238 2.33 3.13 -8.03
N ASP A 239 1.68 4.30 -8.17
CA ASP A 239 0.74 4.58 -9.23
C ASP A 239 1.36 5.55 -10.24
N LYS A 240 1.53 5.07 -11.48
CA LYS A 240 2.08 5.87 -12.58
C LYS A 240 1.25 7.13 -12.86
N GLU A 241 -0.06 7.11 -12.65
CA GLU A 241 -0.90 8.29 -12.89
C GLU A 241 -0.66 9.37 -11.83
N ASN A 242 -0.40 8.99 -10.58
CA ASN A 242 0.00 9.95 -9.55
C ASN A 242 1.35 10.58 -9.84
N VAL A 243 2.34 9.78 -10.27
CA VAL A 243 3.65 10.31 -10.70
C VAL A 243 3.50 11.23 -11.91
N LYS A 244 2.65 10.89 -12.88
CA LYS A 244 2.34 11.77 -14.02
C LYS A 244 1.70 13.09 -13.57
N ASN A 245 0.78 13.05 -12.61
CA ASN A 245 0.16 14.26 -12.08
C ASN A 245 1.20 15.18 -11.41
N GLN A 246 2.14 14.60 -10.65
CA GLN A 246 3.27 15.35 -10.08
C GLN A 246 4.17 15.96 -11.15
N LEU A 247 4.47 15.23 -12.24
CA LEU A 247 5.21 15.76 -13.38
C LEU A 247 4.47 16.91 -14.08
N GLN A 248 3.14 16.80 -14.21
CA GLN A 248 2.31 17.85 -14.81
C GLN A 248 2.25 19.09 -13.91
N GLU A 249 2.09 18.91 -12.60
CA GLU A 249 2.14 20.00 -11.63
C GLU A 249 3.48 20.74 -11.68
N LEU A 250 4.58 20.01 -11.89
CA LEU A 250 5.89 20.61 -12.08
C LEU A 250 5.96 21.46 -13.36
N VAL A 251 5.39 20.98 -14.48
CA VAL A 251 5.28 21.77 -15.73
C VAL A 251 4.45 23.03 -15.51
N ASP A 252 3.28 22.88 -14.89
CA ASP A 252 2.30 23.96 -14.71
C ASP A 252 2.84 25.09 -13.83
N ASN A 253 3.72 24.75 -12.87
CA ASN A 253 4.35 25.70 -11.96
C ASN A 253 5.73 26.20 -12.42
N PHE A 254 6.29 25.66 -13.51
CA PHE A 254 7.61 26.08 -14.00
C PHE A 254 7.55 27.45 -14.69
N SER A 255 8.33 28.41 -14.18
CA SER A 255 8.37 29.78 -14.68
C SER A 255 9.77 30.14 -15.16
N VAL A 256 9.91 30.28 -16.48
CA VAL A 256 11.18 30.67 -17.12
C VAL A 256 11.70 32.00 -16.57
N ASP A 257 10.82 32.97 -16.33
CA ASP A 257 11.21 34.27 -15.80
C ASP A 257 11.75 34.15 -14.36
N ASP A 258 11.10 33.34 -13.51
CA ASP A 258 11.53 33.15 -12.12
C ASP A 258 12.88 32.41 -12.03
N GLU A 259 13.10 31.40 -12.88
CA GLU A 259 14.38 30.68 -12.96
C GLU A 259 15.52 31.60 -13.42
N ILE A 260 15.27 32.43 -14.44
CA ILE A 260 16.23 33.44 -14.91
C ILE A 260 16.57 34.40 -13.76
N ASP A 261 15.56 34.92 -13.07
CA ASP A 261 15.76 35.87 -11.98
C ASP A 261 16.51 35.24 -10.81
N MET A 262 16.23 33.98 -10.48
CA MET A 262 16.93 33.23 -9.43
C MET A 262 18.41 33.01 -9.78
N TYR A 263 18.70 32.37 -10.91
CA TYR A 263 20.08 31.99 -11.26
C TYR A 263 20.97 33.18 -11.62
N ARG A 264 20.39 34.28 -12.11
CA ARG A 264 21.16 35.52 -12.39
C ARG A 264 21.49 36.34 -11.14
N GLN A 265 21.04 35.93 -9.96
CA GLN A 265 21.58 36.46 -8.70
C GLN A 265 23.03 36.00 -8.49
N ASP A 266 23.42 34.85 -9.04
CA ASP A 266 24.80 34.40 -9.04
C ASP A 266 25.65 35.23 -10.02
N ALA A 267 26.74 35.81 -9.51
CA ALA A 267 27.60 36.70 -10.28
C ALA A 267 28.35 35.97 -11.41
N ASN A 268 28.69 34.70 -11.22
CA ASN A 268 29.40 33.92 -12.23
C ASN A 268 28.44 33.57 -13.37
N TYR A 269 27.25 33.05 -13.06
CA TYR A 269 26.22 32.78 -14.06
C TYR A 269 25.88 34.04 -14.87
N LYS A 270 25.64 35.17 -14.19
CA LYS A 270 25.35 36.46 -14.83
C LYS A 270 26.47 36.95 -15.76
N SER A 271 27.74 36.67 -15.44
CA SER A 271 28.88 37.05 -16.27
C SER A 271 29.10 36.14 -17.48
N ASN A 272 28.69 34.88 -17.38
CA ASN A 272 28.90 33.87 -18.42
C ASN A 272 27.74 33.81 -19.43
N PHE A 273 26.52 34.20 -19.02
CA PHE A 273 25.32 34.12 -19.84
C PHE A 273 24.63 35.48 -20.01
N THR A 274 24.34 35.84 -21.26
CA THR A 274 23.46 36.95 -21.58
C THR A 274 22.00 36.60 -21.22
N ILE A 275 21.15 37.62 -21.06
CA ILE A 275 19.72 37.40 -20.78
C ILE A 275 19.08 36.55 -21.88
N SER A 276 19.43 36.78 -23.15
CA SER A 276 18.90 35.99 -24.28
C SER A 276 19.34 34.53 -24.22
N GLN A 277 20.58 34.24 -23.81
CA GLN A 277 21.06 32.86 -23.65
C GLN A 277 20.38 32.16 -22.47
N SER A 278 20.18 32.86 -21.35
CA SER A 278 19.41 32.31 -20.22
C SER A 278 17.97 32.00 -20.63
N LEU A 279 17.32 32.91 -21.38
CA LEU A 279 15.97 32.70 -21.89
C LEU A 279 15.89 31.47 -22.79
N GLU A 280 16.83 31.33 -23.73
CA GLU A 280 16.91 30.17 -24.61
C GLU A 280 17.07 28.87 -23.80
N ASP A 281 18.00 28.85 -22.85
CA ASP A 281 18.32 27.66 -22.05
C ASP A 281 17.13 27.17 -21.20
N PHE A 282 16.50 28.07 -20.43
CA PHE A 282 15.34 27.70 -19.60
C PHE A 282 14.08 27.41 -20.43
N THR A 283 13.91 28.03 -21.60
CA THR A 283 12.83 27.67 -22.53
C THR A 283 13.04 26.27 -23.11
N GLU A 284 14.28 25.90 -23.44
CA GLU A 284 14.60 24.54 -23.89
C GLU A 284 14.41 23.51 -22.77
N TYR A 285 14.77 23.86 -21.54
CA TYR A 285 14.51 23.02 -20.38
C TYR A 285 13.02 22.81 -20.15
N GLN A 286 12.21 23.87 -20.17
CA GLN A 286 10.74 23.77 -20.03
C GLN A 286 10.16 22.79 -21.05
N LYS A 287 10.61 22.84 -22.31
CA LYS A 287 10.18 21.88 -23.34
C LYS A 287 10.58 20.44 -23.03
N LYS A 288 11.76 20.20 -22.45
CA LYS A 288 12.18 18.86 -22.01
C LYS A 288 11.28 18.34 -20.89
N LEU A 289 10.92 19.21 -19.96
CA LEU A 289 10.02 18.88 -18.86
C LEU A 289 8.59 18.59 -19.37
N GLU A 290 8.08 19.41 -20.28
CA GLU A 290 6.81 19.19 -20.98
C GLU A 290 6.82 17.87 -21.76
N ASP A 291 7.91 17.53 -22.43
CA ASP A 291 8.06 16.27 -23.17
C ASP A 291 7.99 15.06 -22.23
N LEU A 292 8.69 15.11 -21.10
CA LEU A 292 8.62 14.09 -20.06
C LEU A 292 7.17 13.92 -19.57
N ALA A 293 6.52 14.98 -19.10
CA ALA A 293 5.18 14.89 -18.53
C ALA A 293 4.13 14.39 -19.54
N ASN A 294 4.17 14.89 -20.78
CA ASN A 294 3.21 14.53 -21.81
C ASN A 294 3.39 13.09 -22.32
N ASN A 295 4.64 12.62 -22.40
CA ASN A 295 4.96 11.31 -23.00
C ASN A 295 5.27 10.21 -21.97
N PHE A 296 5.26 10.53 -20.66
CA PHE A 296 5.56 9.59 -19.57
C PHE A 296 4.75 8.29 -19.69
N ASN A 297 3.41 8.37 -19.75
CA ASN A 297 2.58 7.17 -19.84
C ASN A 297 2.85 6.37 -21.11
N THR A 298 2.98 7.03 -22.26
CA THR A 298 3.30 6.35 -23.53
C THR A 298 4.59 5.57 -23.38
N LYS A 299 5.64 6.21 -22.85
CA LYS A 299 6.95 5.61 -22.68
C LYS A 299 6.97 4.47 -21.67
N TYR A 300 6.22 4.60 -20.57
CA TYR A 300 6.04 3.56 -19.58
C TYR A 300 5.45 2.28 -20.20
N HIS A 301 4.38 2.41 -21.00
CA HIS A 301 3.78 1.26 -21.68
C HIS A 301 4.70 0.65 -22.74
N GLU A 302 5.45 1.47 -23.48
CA GLU A 302 6.46 0.97 -24.44
C GLU A 302 7.50 0.08 -23.76
N LEU A 303 8.04 0.51 -22.62
CA LEU A 303 9.05 -0.24 -21.87
C LEU A 303 8.49 -1.56 -21.34
N ILE A 304 7.26 -1.56 -20.81
CA ILE A 304 6.59 -2.80 -20.38
C ILE A 304 6.39 -3.75 -21.56
N TYR A 305 5.92 -3.24 -22.70
CA TYR A 305 5.72 -4.05 -23.90
C TYR A 305 7.03 -4.65 -24.42
N GLN A 306 8.14 -3.91 -24.37
CA GLN A 306 9.46 -4.43 -24.72
C GLN A 306 9.91 -5.55 -23.78
N LYS A 307 9.74 -5.39 -22.45
CA LYS A 307 10.02 -6.45 -21.47
C LYS A 307 9.18 -7.70 -21.73
N PHE A 308 7.91 -7.54 -22.12
CA PHE A 308 7.03 -8.63 -22.51
C PHE A 308 7.54 -9.38 -23.74
N MET A 309 7.82 -8.66 -24.83
CA MET A 309 8.30 -9.26 -26.09
C MET A 309 9.64 -9.99 -25.94
N ASN A 310 10.47 -9.57 -24.98
CA ASN A 310 11.77 -10.18 -24.69
C ASN A 310 11.70 -11.37 -23.70
N ASN A 311 10.50 -11.80 -23.25
CA ASN A 311 10.30 -12.79 -22.20
C ASN A 311 11.05 -12.46 -20.89
N GLU A 312 11.32 -11.18 -20.63
CA GLU A 312 11.96 -10.74 -19.39
C GLU A 312 10.93 -10.72 -18.26
N LEU A 313 9.67 -10.36 -18.55
CA LEU A 313 8.56 -10.46 -17.59
C LEU A 313 8.35 -11.90 -17.10
N GLN A 314 8.33 -12.90 -17.99
CA GLN A 314 8.17 -14.30 -17.59
C GLN A 314 9.32 -14.81 -16.71
N LYS A 315 10.55 -14.30 -16.90
CA LYS A 315 11.70 -14.68 -16.06
C LYS A 315 11.67 -14.02 -14.69
N GLU A 316 11.20 -12.77 -14.63
CA GLU A 316 10.94 -12.07 -13.36
C GLU A 316 9.77 -12.73 -12.61
N GLU A 317 8.75 -13.23 -13.32
CA GLU A 317 7.63 -13.99 -12.78
C GLU A 317 7.98 -15.44 -12.38
N MET A 318 8.88 -16.13 -13.09
CA MET A 318 9.31 -17.50 -12.75
C MET A 318 10.31 -17.55 -11.58
N GLN A 319 10.82 -16.41 -11.12
CA GLN A 319 11.59 -16.29 -9.89
C GLN A 319 10.70 -15.96 -8.67
N LEU A 320 9.38 -15.88 -8.86
CA LEU A 320 8.36 -15.96 -7.81
C LEU A 320 8.19 -17.42 -7.32
#